data_AF-G2YTL0-F1
#
_entry.id   AF-G2YTL0-F1
#
_cell.length_a   1.000
_cell.length_b   1.000
_cell.length_c   1.000
_cell.angle_alpha   90.00
_cell.angle_beta   90.00
_cell.angle_gamma   90.00
#
_symmetry.space_group_name_H-M   'P 1'
#
loop_
_entity.id
_entity.type
_entity.pdbx_description
1 polymer ?
#
loop_
_entity_poly.entity_id
_entity_poly.type
_entity_poly.pdbx_seq_one_letter_code
_entity_poly.pdbx_strand_id
1 'polypeptide(L)' 'MLTCFTANEAALKFYKKLGYEKDEYSPEPKRLKGGKVLENDYVILSKRVERTGDERVGDEEDSKEVGVGKGKRKRRV' A
#
# COMPACT_ATOMS: atom_id res chain seq x y z
N MET A 1 4.12 4.85 -11.21
CA MET A 1 2.85 4.45 -10.58
C MET A 1 2.22 3.32 -11.39
N LEU A 2 1.60 2.34 -10.75
CA LEU A 2 0.87 1.25 -11.39
C LEU A 2 -0.35 0.82 -10.55
N THR A 3 -1.33 0.17 -11.18
CA THR A 3 -2.49 -0.44 -10.50
C THR A 3 -2.34 -1.95 -10.50
N CYS A 4 -2.56 -2.60 -9.35
CA CYS A 4 -2.48 -4.05 -9.20
C CYS A 4 -3.73 -4.60 -8.51
N PHE A 5 -4.34 -5.64 -9.08
CA PHE A 5 -5.48 -6.32 -8.45
C PHE A 5 -5.05 -7.08 -7.18
N THR A 6 -5.87 -7.03 -6.13
CA THR A 6 -5.60 -7.69 -4.85
C THR A 6 -5.64 -9.21 -4.96
N ALA A 7 -6.47 -9.74 -5.88
CA ALA A 7 -6.52 -11.17 -6.20
C ALA A 7 -5.22 -11.69 -6.84
N ASN A 8 -4.39 -10.83 -7.46
CA ASN A 8 -3.12 -11.24 -8.06
C ASN A 8 -1.98 -11.16 -7.02
N GLU A 9 -1.96 -12.13 -6.11
CA GLU A 9 -0.94 -12.19 -5.06
C GLU A 9 0.48 -12.29 -5.59
N ALA A 10 0.66 -12.95 -6.74
CA ALA A 10 1.97 -13.15 -7.35
C ALA A 10 2.56 -11.81 -7.79
N ALA A 11 1.77 -11.00 -8.51
CA ALA A 11 2.17 -9.66 -8.93
C ALA A 11 2.39 -8.74 -7.72
N LEU A 12 1.53 -8.77 -6.70
CA LEU A 12 1.72 -7.99 -5.48
C LEU A 12 3.05 -8.31 -4.78
N LYS A 13 3.37 -9.61 -4.63
CA LYS A 13 4.65 -10.04 -4.03
C LYS A 13 5.84 -9.62 -4.90
N PHE A 14 5.70 -9.71 -6.23
CA PHE A 14 6.73 -9.29 -7.17
C PHE A 14 7.03 -7.80 -7.09
N TYR A 15 6.00 -6.94 -7.15
CA TYR A 15 6.18 -5.49 -7.09
C TYR A 15 6.69 -5.01 -5.73
N LYS A 16 6.23 -5.62 -4.62
CA LYS A 16 6.80 -5.36 -3.29
C LYS A 16 8.29 -5.68 -3.22
N LYS A 17 8.74 -6.79 -3.82
CA LYS A 17 10.17 -7.13 -3.89
C LYS A 17 10.99 -6.14 -4.72
N LEU A 18 10.38 -5.53 -5.74
CA LEU A 18 11.02 -4.47 -6.54
C LEU A 18 11.07 -3.10 -5.84
N GLY A 19 10.48 -2.99 -4.64
CA GLY A 19 10.44 -1.75 -3.85
C GLY A 19 9.27 -0.84 -4.21
N TYR A 20 8.20 -1.38 -4.79
CA TYR A 20 6.93 -0.66 -4.92
C TYR A 20 6.12 -0.78 -3.64
N GLU A 21 5.61 0.33 -3.17
CA GLU A 21 4.80 0.46 -1.96
C GLU A 21 3.40 0.94 -2.30
N LYS A 22 2.46 0.81 -1.35
CA LYS A 22 1.10 1.30 -1.54
C LYS A 22 1.13 2.82 -1.63
N ASP A 23 0.58 3.33 -2.72
CA ASP A 23 0.50 4.76 -2.99
C ASP A 23 -0.58 5.42 -2.12
N GLU A 24 -0.40 6.69 -1.77
CA GLU A 24 -1.37 7.48 -0.99
C GLU A 24 -2.73 7.59 -1.67
N TYR A 25 -2.76 7.59 -3.01
CA TYR A 25 -3.99 7.65 -3.81
C TYR A 25 -4.67 6.29 -3.94
N SER A 26 -4.07 5.22 -3.38
CA SER A 26 -4.68 3.90 -3.42
C SER A 26 -5.96 3.90 -2.58
N PRO A 27 -7.07 3.34 -3.12
CA PRO A 27 -8.36 3.41 -2.45
C PRO A 27 -8.33 2.71 -1.09
N GLU A 28 -8.86 3.39 -0.09
CA GLU A 28 -8.97 2.85 1.27
C GLU A 28 -10.18 1.89 1.39
N PRO A 29 -10.05 0.84 2.21
CA PRO A 29 -11.16 -0.06 2.49
C PRO A 29 -12.31 0.68 3.17
N LYS A 30 -13.52 0.56 2.62
CA LYS A 30 -14.70 1.25 3.14
C LYS A 30 -15.36 0.46 4.24
N ARG A 31 -15.57 1.08 5.40
CA ARG A 31 -16.34 0.49 6.51
C ARG A 31 -17.83 0.80 6.33
N LEU A 32 -18.65 -0.24 6.18
CA LEU A 32 -20.09 -0.10 6.03
C LEU A 32 -20.78 -0.03 7.41
N LYS A 33 -21.93 0.65 7.47
CA LYS A 33 -22.80 0.64 8.66
C LYS A 33 -23.23 -0.81 8.93
N GLY A 34 -22.77 -1.38 10.05
CA GLY A 34 -22.92 -2.80 10.37
C GLY A 34 -21.60 -3.55 10.56
N GLY A 35 -20.45 -2.87 10.43
CA GLY A 35 -19.13 -3.43 10.78
C GLY A 35 -18.48 -4.26 9.68
N LYS A 36 -19.15 -4.44 8.52
CA LYS A 36 -18.54 -5.06 7.34
C LYS A 36 -17.50 -4.13 6.72
N VAL A 37 -16.30 -4.65 6.50
CA VAL A 37 -15.24 -3.97 5.75
C VAL A 37 -15.33 -4.40 4.30
N LEU A 38 -15.50 -3.46 3.39
CA LEU A 38 -15.43 -3.68 1.95
C LEU A 38 -13.99 -3.35 1.51
N GLU A 39 -13.24 -4.40 1.19
CA GLU A 39 -11.92 -4.24 0.56
C GLU A 39 -12.09 -3.88 -0.92
N ASN A 40 -11.13 -3.13 -1.46
CA ASN A 40 -11.11 -2.81 -2.89
C ASN A 40 -10.42 -3.94 -3.67
N ASP A 41 -10.86 -4.19 -4.90
CA ASP A 41 -10.31 -5.25 -5.76
C ASP A 41 -8.91 -4.91 -6.30
N TYR A 42 -8.45 -3.68 -6.10
CA TYR A 42 -7.14 -3.21 -6.56
C TYR A 42 -6.48 -2.25 -5.57
N VAL A 43 -5.17 -2.13 -5.71
CA VAL A 43 -4.33 -1.15 -5.02
C VAL A 43 -3.47 -0.41 -6.04
N ILE A 44 -3.19 0.86 -5.75
CA ILE A 44 -2.23 1.64 -6.52
C ILE A 44 -0.88 1.50 -5.82
N LEU A 45 0.17 1.19 -6.58
CA LEU A 45 1.53 1.07 -6.09
C LEU A 45 2.44 2.10 -6.78
N SER A 46 3.37 2.67 -6.02
CA SER A 46 4.38 3.59 -6.53
C SER A 46 5.74 3.31 -5.89
N LYS A 47 6.77 3.87 -6.53
CA LYS A 47 8.16 3.78 -6.10
C LYS A 47 8.84 5.08 -6.53
N ARG A 48 9.73 5.61 -5.68
CA ARG A 48 10.61 6.71 -6.07
C ARG A 48 11.65 6.20 -7.06
N VAL A 49 11.71 6.84 -8.22
CA VAL A 49 12.72 6.55 -9.24
C VAL A 49 13.76 7.66 -9.13
N GLU A 50 14.97 7.30 -8.72
CA GLU A 50 16.10 8.23 -8.79
C GLU A 50 16.41 8.47 -10.26
N ARG A 51 16.20 9.72 -10.72
CA ARG A 51 16.59 10.10 -12.08
C ARG A 51 18.10 10.18 -12.11
N THR A 52 18.74 9.18 -12.71
CA THR A 52 20.15 9.29 -13.09
C THR A 52 20.21 10.20 -14.33
N GLY A 53 20.21 11.52 -14.11
CA GLY A 53 20.35 12.54 -15.15
C GLY A 53 19.04 13.22 -15.57
N ASP A 54 18.60 14.22 -14.80
CA ASP A 54 18.12 15.53 -15.29
C ASP A 54 17.85 16.40 -14.05
N GLU A 55 18.57 17.52 -13.93
CA GLU A 55 18.38 18.47 -12.83
C GLU A 55 16.93 18.98 -12.83
N ARG A 56 16.14 18.66 -11.81
CA ARG A 56 15.17 19.60 -11.22
C ARG A 56 14.54 19.09 -9.91
N VAL A 57 14.67 19.97 -8.92
CA VAL A 57 13.98 20.19 -7.63
C VAL A 57 13.05 19.08 -7.16
N GLY A 58 13.47 18.41 -6.08
CA GLY A 58 12.69 17.38 -5.40
C GLY A 58 11.62 17.97 -4.49
N ASP A 59 10.39 17.51 -4.65
CA ASP A 59 9.37 17.59 -3.62
C ASP A 59 9.71 16.56 -2.54
N GLU A 60 10.20 17.08 -1.42
CA GLU A 60 10.48 16.38 -0.19
C GLU A 60 9.16 16.17 0.55
N GLU A 61 8.65 14.94 0.60
CA GLU A 61 7.80 14.54 1.74
C GLU A 61 8.34 13.25 2.36
N ASP A 62 8.87 13.46 3.57
CA ASP A 62 9.15 12.50 4.62
C ASP A 62 7.85 12.09 5.29
N SER A 63 7.62 10.78 5.45
CA SER A 63 6.79 10.27 6.55
C SER A 63 7.00 8.76 6.69
N LYS A 64 8.00 8.42 7.51
CA LYS A 64 8.11 7.10 8.12
C LYS A 64 6.97 6.91 9.13
N GLU A 65 6.06 5.94 8.92
CA GLU A 65 5.42 5.24 10.04
C GLU A 65 5.13 3.77 9.67
N VAL A 66 6.02 2.87 10.09
CA VAL A 66 5.79 1.41 10.04
C VAL A 66 5.03 0.99 11.30
N GLY A 67 3.71 0.95 11.23
CA GLY A 67 2.84 0.42 12.28
C GLY A 67 2.61 -1.09 12.15
N VAL A 68 3.45 -1.93 12.77
CA VAL A 68 3.21 -3.38 12.86
C VAL A 68 2.21 -3.71 13.99
N GLY A 69 0.98 -4.02 13.59
CA GLY A 69 0.19 -5.18 14.04
C GLY A 69 -0.15 -5.35 15.53
N LYS A 70 -1.37 -4.93 15.94
CA LYS A 70 -2.01 -5.46 17.16
C LYS A 70 -2.73 -6.79 16.87
N GLY A 71 -2.04 -7.90 17.11
CA GLY A 71 -2.67 -9.23 17.21
C GLY A 71 -3.38 -9.40 18.56
N LYS A 72 -4.72 -9.38 18.58
CA LYS A 72 -5.51 -9.89 19.72
C LYS A 72 -6.11 -11.24 19.36
N ARG A 73 -5.49 -12.34 19.79
CA ARG A 73 -6.10 -13.68 19.76
C ARG A 73 -6.87 -13.88 21.07
N LYS A 74 -8.15 -14.24 20.91
CA LYS A 74 -9.19 -14.39 21.95
C LYS A 74 -8.79 -15.36 23.06
N ARG A 75 -9.14 -14.99 24.31
CA ARG A 75 -9.24 -15.89 25.46
C ARG A 75 -10.35 -16.92 25.19
N ARG A 76 -10.07 -18.20 25.46
CA ARG A 76 -11.06 -19.29 25.50
C ARG A 76 -11.59 -19.39 26.92
N VAL A 77 -12.90 -19.67 27.00
CA VAL A 77 -13.80 -19.76 28.16
C VAL A 77 -13.18 -20.53 29.32
#